data_AF-A0AAN8QEW4-F1
#
_entry.id   AF-A0AAN8QEW4-F1
#
_cell.length_a   1.000
_cell.length_b   1.000
_cell.length_c   1.000
_cell.angle_alpha   90.00
_cell.angle_beta   90.00
_cell.angle_gamma   90.00
#
_symmetry.space_group_name_H-M   'P 1'
#
loop_
_entity.id
_entity.type
_entity.pdbx_description
1 polymer ?
#
loop_
_entity_poly.entity_id
_entity_poly.type
_entity_poly.pdbx_seq_one_letter_code
_entity_poly.pdbx_strand_id
1 'polypeptide(L)'
;KTLLECQSLAKAKIPEVLKTLEETRTQKNQYQFYGDLWAYFTSIDGHRPGLDKNMLVEEVEEAKCDQSGMYLISVEEHKTNRDHGMVQMSLTKDEYTWFSDFLKFKHCLPGGKKSQHFFFNSTSTQLKNLPAYLREVWKEMGLPETPTFTDLRTSIVTHVKNMLPKADRERVANFMCHDIQTADTFYAINLNPSQASETRALFEAALKGEDTSVTTENQASTSSKRKRKARE
;
A
#
# COMPACT_ATOMS: atom_id res chain seq x y z
N LYS A 1 2.87 0.03 11.50
CA LYS A 1 2.97 -1.43 11.72
C LYS A 1 2.28 -2.19 10.59
N THR A 2 0.99 -1.92 10.31
CA THR A 2 0.20 -2.60 9.27
C THR A 2 0.75 -2.48 7.84
N LEU A 3 1.31 -1.32 7.44
CA LEU A 3 1.90 -1.17 6.10
C LEU A 3 3.14 -2.06 5.89
N LEU A 4 4.06 -2.12 6.86
CA LEU A 4 5.24 -2.99 6.79
C LEU A 4 4.86 -4.47 6.79
N GLU A 5 3.81 -4.82 7.52
CA GLU A 5 3.27 -6.18 7.55
C GLU A 5 2.66 -6.56 6.19
N CYS A 6 1.89 -5.64 5.58
CA CYS A 6 1.41 -5.78 4.20
C CYS A 6 2.57 -5.98 3.21
N GLN A 7 3.63 -5.16 3.30
CA GLN A 7 4.82 -5.31 2.46
C GLN A 7 5.43 -6.71 2.58
N SER A 8 5.63 -7.18 3.81
CA SER A 8 6.23 -8.50 4.07
C SER A 8 5.37 -9.65 3.55
N LEU A 9 4.06 -9.60 3.81
CA LEU A 9 3.11 -10.65 3.40
C LEU A 9 2.96 -10.67 1.87
N ALA A 10 2.77 -9.52 1.24
CA ALA A 10 2.66 -9.41 -0.22
C ALA A 10 3.96 -9.85 -0.90
N LYS A 11 5.13 -9.43 -0.42
CA LYS A 11 6.43 -9.83 -0.98
C LYS A 11 6.65 -11.33 -0.95
N ALA A 12 6.20 -12.01 0.10
CA ALA A 12 6.24 -13.47 0.18
C ALA A 12 5.22 -14.12 -0.78
N LYS A 13 4.05 -13.49 -0.96
CA LYS A 13 2.92 -14.07 -1.70
C LYS A 13 3.02 -13.93 -3.22
N ILE A 14 3.57 -12.83 -3.72
CA ILE A 14 3.63 -12.50 -5.15
C ILE A 14 4.27 -13.63 -5.98
N PRO A 15 5.45 -14.18 -5.61
CA PRO A 15 6.05 -15.28 -6.37
C PRO A 15 5.17 -16.54 -6.43
N GLU A 16 4.49 -16.88 -5.33
CA GLU A 16 3.61 -18.06 -5.26
C GLU A 16 2.40 -17.92 -6.17
N VAL A 17 1.75 -16.75 -6.13
CA VAL A 17 0.56 -16.46 -6.95
C VAL A 17 0.96 -16.36 -8.41
N LEU A 18 2.13 -15.79 -8.72
CA LEU A 18 2.64 -15.70 -10.08
C LEU A 18 2.89 -17.08 -10.68
N LYS A 19 3.53 -17.99 -9.92
CA LYS A 19 3.71 -19.39 -10.34
C LYS A 19 2.37 -20.10 -10.54
N THR A 20 1.43 -19.94 -9.61
CA THR A 20 0.10 -20.55 -9.72
C THR A 20 -0.66 -20.01 -10.92
N LEU A 21 -0.59 -18.71 -11.16
CA LEU A 21 -1.15 -18.08 -12.36
C LEU A 21 -0.48 -18.61 -13.62
N GLU A 22 0.82 -18.89 -13.56
CA GLU A 22 1.53 -19.48 -14.67
C GLU A 22 0.96 -20.86 -15.04
N GLU A 23 0.73 -21.71 -14.06
CA GLU A 23 0.22 -23.06 -14.30
C GLU A 23 -1.25 -23.07 -14.70
N THR A 24 -2.07 -22.20 -14.10
CA THR A 24 -3.54 -22.27 -14.19
C THR A 24 -4.17 -21.37 -15.25
N ARG A 25 -3.50 -20.26 -15.59
CA ARG A 25 -3.98 -19.25 -16.58
C ARG A 25 -5.39 -18.69 -16.29
N THR A 26 -5.83 -18.68 -15.03
CA THR A 26 -7.18 -18.22 -14.66
C THR A 26 -7.23 -16.71 -14.41
N GLN A 27 -8.36 -16.07 -14.76
CA GLN A 27 -8.60 -14.66 -14.42
C GLN A 27 -8.59 -14.41 -12.91
N LYS A 28 -9.05 -15.37 -12.10
CA LYS A 28 -9.03 -15.25 -10.63
C LYS A 28 -7.59 -15.04 -10.13
N ASN A 29 -6.67 -15.92 -10.53
CA ASN A 29 -5.27 -15.84 -10.11
C ASN A 29 -4.56 -14.62 -10.72
N GLN A 30 -4.99 -14.18 -11.91
CA GLN A 30 -4.52 -12.93 -12.50
C GLN A 30 -4.89 -11.72 -11.64
N TYR A 31 -6.14 -11.66 -11.19
CA TYR A 31 -6.61 -10.56 -10.34
C TYR A 31 -5.99 -10.61 -8.94
N GLN A 32 -5.74 -11.81 -8.40
CA GLN A 32 -5.00 -11.97 -7.14
C GLN A 32 -3.57 -11.44 -7.28
N PHE A 33 -2.85 -11.84 -8.34
CA PHE A 33 -1.51 -11.32 -8.64
C PHE A 33 -1.47 -9.79 -8.73
N TYR A 34 -2.43 -9.18 -9.44
CA TYR A 34 -2.54 -7.73 -9.50
C TYR A 34 -2.82 -7.10 -8.14
N GLY A 35 -3.71 -7.70 -7.35
CA GLY A 35 -4.02 -7.24 -5.99
C GLY A 35 -2.77 -7.24 -5.10
N ASP A 36 -2.03 -8.35 -5.07
CA ASP A 36 -0.82 -8.50 -4.25
C ASP A 36 0.29 -7.52 -4.65
N LEU A 37 0.54 -7.37 -5.96
CA LEU A 37 1.49 -6.37 -6.47
C LEU A 37 1.14 -4.96 -5.99
N TRP A 38 -0.14 -4.58 -6.07
CA TRP A 38 -0.55 -3.24 -5.65
C TRP A 38 -0.56 -3.02 -4.17
N ALA A 39 -0.99 -4.02 -3.40
CA ALA A 39 -0.86 -3.97 -1.95
C ALA A 39 0.59 -3.71 -1.56
N TYR A 40 1.53 -4.41 -2.20
CA TYR A 40 2.97 -4.21 -2.01
C TYR A 40 3.42 -2.78 -2.35
N PHE A 41 3.33 -2.35 -3.61
CA PHE A 41 3.90 -1.05 -4.02
C PHE A 41 3.16 0.14 -3.40
N THR A 42 1.83 0.10 -3.33
CA THR A 42 1.05 1.18 -2.68
C THR A 42 1.40 1.30 -1.20
N SER A 43 1.77 0.21 -0.53
CA SER A 43 2.20 0.29 0.88
C SER A 43 3.62 0.86 1.06
N ILE A 44 4.40 1.01 -0.01
CA ILE A 44 5.78 1.55 -0.01
C ILE A 44 5.77 3.03 -0.41
N ASP A 45 5.35 3.32 -1.64
CA ASP A 45 5.47 4.63 -2.27
C ASP A 45 4.15 5.41 -2.27
N GLY A 46 3.05 4.73 -1.93
CA GLY A 46 1.72 5.31 -1.88
C GLY A 46 1.22 5.79 -3.23
N HIS A 47 1.79 5.39 -4.38
CA HIS A 47 1.41 5.86 -5.71
C HIS A 47 -0.10 5.79 -5.96
N ARG A 48 -0.61 6.70 -6.78
CA ARG A 48 -2.03 6.71 -7.12
C ARG A 48 -2.32 5.51 -8.03
N PRO A 49 -3.52 4.91 -7.94
CA PRO A 49 -3.96 3.85 -8.87
C PRO A 49 -3.95 4.23 -10.36
N GLY A 50 -3.76 5.52 -10.69
CA GLY A 50 -3.64 6.00 -12.06
C GLY A 50 -2.31 5.64 -12.71
N LEU A 51 -1.24 5.46 -11.93
CA LEU A 51 0.02 4.86 -12.37
C LEU A 51 -0.25 3.46 -12.93
N ASP A 52 -0.97 2.70 -12.12
CA ASP A 52 -1.19 1.27 -12.30
C ASP A 52 -2.23 0.92 -13.37
N LYS A 53 -3.06 1.88 -13.76
CA LYS A 53 -4.08 1.67 -14.81
C LYS A 53 -3.53 1.83 -16.22
N ASN A 54 -2.44 2.56 -16.35
CA ASN A 54 -1.96 3.01 -17.65
C ASN A 54 -0.61 2.40 -18.04
N MET A 55 0.15 1.85 -17.08
CA MET A 55 1.43 1.18 -17.33
C MET A 55 1.36 0.28 -18.56
N LEU A 56 2.20 0.57 -19.54
CA LEU A 56 2.34 -0.18 -20.78
C LEU A 56 3.33 -1.32 -20.62
N VAL A 57 3.16 -2.35 -21.44
CA VAL A 57 4.10 -3.48 -21.51
C VAL A 57 5.49 -2.99 -21.93
N GLU A 58 5.54 -2.09 -22.92
CA GLU A 58 6.79 -1.51 -23.43
C GLU A 58 7.56 -0.77 -22.33
N GLU A 59 6.88 0.01 -21.47
CA GLU A 59 7.51 0.71 -20.34
C GLU A 59 8.17 -0.24 -19.32
N VAL A 60 7.63 -1.46 -19.18
CA VAL A 60 8.20 -2.51 -18.32
C VAL A 60 9.38 -3.22 -19.01
N GLU A 61 9.26 -3.48 -20.31
CA GLU A 61 10.33 -4.09 -21.11
C GLU A 61 11.55 -3.17 -21.26
N GLU A 62 11.32 -1.87 -21.34
CA GLU A 62 12.34 -0.81 -21.47
C GLU A 62 12.84 -0.28 -20.11
N ALA A 63 12.51 -0.95 -19.01
CA ALA A 63 12.94 -0.56 -17.67
C ALA A 63 14.47 -0.39 -17.62
N LYS A 64 14.91 0.78 -17.13
CA LYS A 64 16.35 1.08 -17.02
C LYS A 64 16.92 0.37 -15.81
N CYS A 65 18.10 -0.23 -15.97
CA CYS A 65 18.87 -0.81 -14.87
C CYS A 65 20.16 -0.02 -14.67
N ASP A 66 20.45 0.35 -13.43
CA ASP A 66 21.67 1.06 -13.09
C ASP A 66 22.80 0.10 -12.64
N GLN A 67 23.98 0.66 -12.37
CA GLN A 67 25.14 -0.11 -11.92
C GLN A 67 24.95 -0.75 -10.53
N SER A 68 23.97 -0.27 -9.75
CA SER A 68 23.63 -0.84 -8.44
C SER A 68 22.67 -2.03 -8.55
N GLY A 69 22.13 -2.30 -9.74
CA GLY A 69 21.17 -3.38 -9.99
C GLY A 69 19.73 -3.00 -9.65
N MET A 70 19.44 -1.71 -9.48
CA MET A 70 18.10 -1.18 -9.31
C MET A 70 17.47 -0.92 -10.67
N TYR A 71 16.19 -1.27 -10.79
CA TYR A 71 15.39 -1.07 -11.99
C TYR A 71 14.49 0.15 -11.82
N LEU A 72 14.23 0.84 -12.92
CA LEU A 72 13.36 2.01 -12.97
C LEU A 72 12.39 1.88 -14.14
N ILE A 73 11.10 1.72 -13.83
CA ILE A 73 10.00 1.80 -14.80
C ILE A 73 9.52 3.25 -14.80
N SER A 74 9.37 3.85 -15.98
CA SER A 74 8.83 5.20 -16.15
C SER A 74 7.52 5.11 -16.90
N VAL A 75 6.43 5.61 -16.29
CA VAL A 75 5.09 5.59 -16.87
C VAL A 75 4.71 6.99 -17.34
N GLU A 76 4.57 7.16 -18.65
CA GLU A 76 4.31 8.45 -19.26
C GLU A 76 2.85 8.88 -19.05
N GLU A 77 1.88 8.07 -19.46
CA GLU A 77 0.47 8.46 -19.44
C GLU A 77 -0.17 8.23 -18.07
N HIS A 78 -0.39 9.30 -17.30
CA HIS A 78 -1.15 9.24 -16.04
C HIS A 78 -1.94 10.55 -15.83
N LYS A 79 -2.90 10.54 -14.89
CA LYS A 79 -3.92 11.61 -14.68
C LYS A 79 -3.34 13.04 -14.54
N THR A 80 -2.06 13.18 -14.17
CA THR A 80 -1.39 14.46 -13.91
C THR A 80 -0.17 14.71 -14.80
N ASN A 81 0.00 13.98 -15.91
CA ASN A 81 1.19 14.08 -16.76
C ASN A 81 1.47 15.52 -17.25
N ARG A 82 0.41 16.29 -17.51
CA ARG A 82 0.54 17.71 -17.91
C ARG A 82 1.20 18.60 -16.85
N ASP A 83 1.08 18.26 -15.57
CA ASP A 83 1.46 19.14 -14.45
C ASP A 83 2.67 18.59 -13.65
N HIS A 84 2.94 17.29 -13.68
CA HIS A 84 3.92 16.65 -12.80
C HIS A 84 4.93 15.70 -13.48
N GLY A 85 4.88 15.54 -14.81
CA GLY A 85 5.82 14.68 -15.56
C GLY A 85 5.67 13.18 -15.25
N MET A 86 6.50 12.34 -15.86
CA MET A 86 6.43 10.87 -15.76
C MET A 86 6.43 10.37 -14.31
N VAL A 87 5.64 9.36 -14.00
CA VAL A 87 5.71 8.68 -12.70
C VAL A 87 6.75 7.56 -12.79
N GLN A 88 7.56 7.42 -11.76
CA GLN A 88 8.64 6.44 -11.74
C GLN A 88 8.43 5.42 -10.62
N MET A 89 8.62 4.14 -10.94
CA MET A 89 8.62 3.04 -9.98
C MET A 89 10.02 2.45 -9.90
N SER A 90 10.64 2.52 -8.72
CA SER A 90 11.94 1.92 -8.47
C SER A 90 11.77 0.52 -7.91
N LEU A 91 12.51 -0.43 -8.46
CA LEU A 91 12.39 -1.86 -8.16
C LEU A 91 13.76 -2.43 -7.85
N THR A 92 13.84 -3.33 -6.88
CA THR A 92 14.96 -4.26 -6.78
C THR A 92 14.94 -5.24 -7.96
N LYS A 93 16.06 -5.95 -8.16
CA LYS A 93 16.13 -7.02 -9.17
C LYS A 93 15.03 -8.06 -8.98
N ASP A 94 14.81 -8.52 -7.75
CA ASP A 94 13.79 -9.54 -7.45
C ASP A 94 12.38 -9.02 -7.76
N GLU A 95 12.06 -7.79 -7.38
CA GLU A 95 10.77 -7.17 -7.71
C GLU A 95 10.56 -7.05 -9.22
N TYR A 96 11.60 -6.67 -9.98
CA TYR A 96 11.52 -6.61 -11.44
C TYR A 96 11.27 -7.99 -12.07
N THR A 97 11.78 -9.08 -11.47
CA THR A 97 11.50 -10.43 -11.97
C THR A 97 10.00 -10.73 -12.00
N TRP A 98 9.22 -10.26 -11.01
CA TRP A 98 7.77 -10.49 -10.97
C TRP A 98 7.05 -9.92 -12.19
N PHE A 99 7.46 -8.73 -12.64
CA PHE A 99 6.92 -8.09 -13.83
C PHE A 99 7.37 -8.84 -15.09
N SER A 100 8.66 -9.08 -15.24
CA SER A 100 9.22 -9.73 -16.44
C SER A 100 8.73 -11.17 -16.61
N ASP A 101 8.56 -11.92 -15.52
CA ASP A 101 8.06 -13.30 -15.54
C ASP A 101 6.59 -13.35 -15.93
N PHE A 102 5.77 -12.42 -15.44
CA PHE A 102 4.38 -12.29 -15.89
C PHE A 102 4.29 -12.02 -17.41
N LEU A 103 5.14 -11.15 -17.94
CA LEU A 103 5.15 -10.81 -19.37
C LEU A 103 5.45 -12.02 -20.27
N LYS A 104 6.27 -12.98 -19.82
CA LYS A 104 6.60 -14.20 -20.58
C LYS A 104 5.36 -14.97 -21.00
N PHE A 105 4.31 -14.92 -20.20
CA PHE A 105 3.11 -15.73 -20.42
C PHE A 105 1.81 -14.95 -20.54
N LYS A 106 1.81 -13.62 -20.37
CA LYS A 106 0.58 -12.82 -20.40
C LYS A 106 -0.29 -13.09 -21.64
N HIS A 107 0.34 -13.44 -22.77
CA HIS A 107 -0.33 -13.71 -24.04
C HIS A 107 -1.22 -14.96 -24.00
N CYS A 108 -1.00 -15.86 -23.03
CA CYS A 108 -1.85 -17.03 -22.76
C CYS A 108 -3.11 -16.68 -21.95
N LEU A 109 -3.19 -15.49 -21.36
CA LEU A 109 -4.35 -15.05 -20.57
C LEU A 109 -5.41 -14.42 -21.48
N PRO A 110 -6.71 -14.53 -21.12
CA PRO A 110 -7.78 -13.80 -21.80
C PRO A 110 -7.47 -12.30 -21.90
N GLY A 111 -7.52 -11.74 -23.11
CA GLY A 111 -7.18 -10.34 -23.39
C GLY A 111 -5.69 -10.01 -23.48
N GLY A 112 -4.80 -10.86 -22.96
CA GLY A 112 -3.37 -10.54 -22.82
C GLY A 112 -2.57 -10.55 -24.12
N LYS A 113 -3.04 -11.27 -25.15
CA LYS A 113 -2.43 -11.26 -26.48
C LYS A 113 -2.56 -9.90 -27.19
N LYS A 114 -3.68 -9.19 -26.97
CA LYS A 114 -3.99 -7.92 -27.65
C LYS A 114 -3.74 -6.69 -26.79
N SER A 115 -3.62 -6.85 -25.48
CA SER A 115 -3.44 -5.71 -24.60
C SER A 115 -2.02 -5.15 -24.67
N GLN A 116 -1.95 -3.83 -24.76
CA GLN A 116 -0.71 -3.05 -24.64
C GLN A 116 -0.43 -2.65 -23.19
N HIS A 117 -1.42 -2.75 -22.30
CA HIS A 117 -1.26 -2.45 -20.88
C HIS A 117 -0.71 -3.66 -20.12
N PHE A 118 0.12 -3.42 -19.11
CA PHE A 118 0.57 -4.44 -18.18
C PHE A 118 -0.63 -4.98 -17.37
N PHE A 119 -1.47 -4.07 -16.86
CA PHE A 119 -2.68 -4.40 -16.12
C PHE A 119 -3.91 -4.36 -17.04
N PHE A 120 -4.31 -5.54 -17.52
CA PHE A 120 -5.43 -5.70 -18.44
C PHE A 120 -6.51 -6.65 -17.90
N ASN A 121 -7.73 -6.48 -18.41
CA ASN A 121 -8.84 -7.42 -18.21
C ASN A 121 -9.01 -8.37 -19.41
N SER A 122 -9.97 -9.28 -19.31
CA SER A 122 -10.27 -10.28 -20.35
C SER A 122 -10.68 -9.70 -21.71
N THR A 123 -11.11 -8.44 -21.77
CA THR A 123 -11.42 -7.73 -23.02
C THR A 123 -10.23 -6.95 -23.58
N SER A 124 -9.03 -7.14 -23.02
CA SER A 124 -7.78 -6.45 -23.37
C SER A 124 -7.75 -4.96 -23.02
N THR A 125 -8.72 -4.50 -22.24
CA THR A 125 -8.83 -3.09 -21.83
C THR A 125 -8.29 -2.89 -20.41
N GLN A 126 -8.10 -1.64 -20.03
CA GLN A 126 -7.61 -1.27 -18.71
C GLN A 126 -8.48 -1.81 -17.58
N LEU A 127 -7.85 -2.16 -16.47
CA LEU A 127 -8.54 -2.64 -15.29
C LEU A 127 -9.31 -1.49 -14.61
N LYS A 128 -10.60 -1.67 -14.34
CA LYS A 128 -11.44 -0.66 -13.67
C LYS A 128 -11.64 -0.94 -12.18
N ASN A 129 -11.55 -2.21 -11.77
CA ASN A 129 -11.98 -2.67 -10.44
C ASN A 129 -10.82 -2.94 -9.44
N LEU A 130 -9.70 -2.23 -9.59
CA LEU A 130 -8.52 -2.37 -8.72
C LEU A 130 -8.84 -2.33 -7.22
N PRO A 131 -9.73 -1.44 -6.73
CA PRO A 131 -10.05 -1.40 -5.30
C PRO A 131 -10.65 -2.69 -4.78
N ALA A 132 -11.35 -3.48 -5.60
CA ALA A 132 -11.90 -4.75 -5.16
C ALA A 132 -10.77 -5.77 -4.89
N TYR A 133 -9.80 -5.86 -5.81
CA TYR A 133 -8.69 -6.81 -5.68
C TYR A 133 -7.79 -6.48 -4.50
N LEU A 134 -7.49 -5.20 -4.27
CA LEU A 134 -6.75 -4.76 -3.08
C LEU A 134 -7.45 -5.22 -1.79
N ARG A 135 -8.78 -5.04 -1.69
CA ARG A 135 -9.53 -5.44 -0.49
C ARG A 135 -9.54 -6.95 -0.30
N GLU A 136 -9.64 -7.72 -1.38
CA GLU A 136 -9.61 -9.18 -1.33
C GLU A 136 -8.26 -9.66 -0.79
N VAL A 137 -7.14 -9.21 -1.37
CA VAL A 137 -5.82 -9.64 -0.90
C VAL A 137 -5.50 -9.13 0.51
N TRP A 138 -5.94 -7.92 0.87
CA TRP A 138 -5.75 -7.39 2.23
C TRP A 138 -6.43 -8.27 3.27
N LYS A 139 -7.65 -8.73 2.96
CA LYS A 139 -8.39 -9.66 3.81
C LYS A 139 -7.73 -11.05 3.85
N GLU A 140 -7.22 -11.55 2.72
CA GLU A 140 -6.49 -12.82 2.66
C GLU A 140 -5.19 -12.78 3.47
N MET A 141 -4.53 -11.63 3.55
CA MET A 141 -3.38 -11.38 4.42
C MET A 141 -3.73 -11.39 5.92
N GLY A 142 -5.03 -11.40 6.28
CA GLY A 142 -5.48 -11.37 7.67
C GLY A 142 -5.24 -10.02 8.37
N LEU A 143 -5.01 -8.96 7.59
CA LEU A 143 -4.78 -7.63 8.12
C LEU A 143 -6.09 -7.01 8.63
N PRO A 144 -6.02 -6.17 9.68
CA PRO A 144 -7.20 -5.51 10.22
C PRO A 144 -7.76 -4.51 9.21
N GLU A 145 -9.04 -4.21 9.37
CA GLU A 145 -9.79 -3.25 8.55
C GLU A 145 -9.76 -3.62 7.05
N THR A 146 -10.08 -2.64 6.20
CA THR A 146 -10.11 -2.82 4.75
C THR A 146 -9.83 -1.46 4.09
N PRO A 147 -8.57 -1.01 4.12
CA PRO A 147 -8.22 0.32 3.66
C PRO A 147 -8.40 0.44 2.15
N THR A 148 -8.73 1.66 1.71
CA THR A 148 -8.69 2.06 0.32
C THR A 148 -7.28 2.52 -0.08
N PHE A 149 -7.02 2.64 -1.38
CA PHE A 149 -5.79 3.27 -1.87
C PHE A 149 -5.58 4.68 -1.31
N THR A 150 -6.66 5.43 -1.09
CA THR A 150 -6.60 6.76 -0.46
C THR A 150 -6.12 6.65 0.98
N ASP A 151 -6.61 5.67 1.75
CA ASP A 151 -6.22 5.48 3.14
C ASP A 151 -4.73 5.10 3.25
N LEU A 152 -4.27 4.19 2.39
CA LEU A 152 -2.85 3.80 2.32
C LEU A 152 -1.96 5.00 1.97
N ARG A 153 -2.32 5.76 0.93
CA ARG A 153 -1.59 6.97 0.52
C ARG A 153 -1.57 8.03 1.62
N THR A 154 -2.71 8.24 2.27
CA THR A 154 -2.84 9.18 3.39
C THR A 154 -1.94 8.78 4.55
N SER A 155 -1.93 7.49 4.92
CA SER A 155 -1.06 6.96 5.96
C SER A 155 0.42 7.21 5.67
N ILE A 156 0.86 6.95 4.43
CA ILE A 156 2.24 7.17 3.98
C ILE A 156 2.60 8.66 3.99
N VAL A 157 1.76 9.51 3.40
CA VAL A 157 2.01 10.97 3.34
C VAL A 157 2.06 11.56 4.74
N THR A 158 1.13 11.18 5.63
CA THR A 158 1.16 11.62 7.04
C THR A 158 2.41 11.14 7.75
N HIS A 159 2.82 9.89 7.55
CA HIS A 159 4.04 9.36 8.18
C HIS A 159 5.29 10.11 7.70
N VAL A 160 5.43 10.30 6.39
CA VAL A 160 6.52 11.08 5.77
C VAL A 160 6.54 12.51 6.31
N LYS A 161 5.38 13.17 6.37
CA LYS A 161 5.25 14.53 6.88
C LYS A 161 5.65 14.63 8.36
N ASN A 162 5.34 13.63 9.17
CA ASN A 162 5.64 13.69 10.60
C ASN A 162 7.07 13.27 10.93
N MET A 163 7.69 12.42 10.11
CA MET A 163 8.99 11.81 10.42
C MET A 163 10.17 12.45 9.67
N LEU A 164 9.97 12.96 8.46
CA LEU A 164 11.08 13.48 7.65
C LEU A 164 11.31 14.98 7.86
N PRO A 165 12.53 15.50 7.71
CA PRO A 165 12.79 16.93 7.56
C PRO A 165 12.16 17.52 6.29
N LYS A 166 11.96 18.84 6.24
CA LYS A 166 11.30 19.52 5.11
C LYS A 166 11.93 19.20 3.74
N ALA A 167 13.26 19.20 3.65
CA ALA A 167 13.98 18.92 2.40
C ALA A 167 13.70 17.51 1.85
N ASP A 168 13.59 16.52 2.73
CA ASP A 168 13.29 15.14 2.33
C ASP A 168 11.80 14.94 2.00
N ARG A 169 10.90 15.69 2.66
CA ARG A 169 9.47 15.73 2.29
C ARG A 169 9.27 16.26 0.88
N GLU A 170 10.02 17.30 0.48
CA GLU A 170 10.00 17.86 -0.88
C GLU A 170 10.40 16.80 -1.91
N ARG A 171 11.46 16.02 -1.61
CA ARG A 171 11.91 14.91 -2.47
C ARG A 171 10.86 13.81 -2.61
N VAL A 172 10.23 13.39 -1.51
CA VAL A 172 9.17 12.37 -1.53
C VAL A 172 7.92 12.88 -2.25
N ALA A 173 7.51 14.13 -2.03
CA ALA A 173 6.35 14.72 -2.71
C ALA A 173 6.55 14.76 -4.23
N ASN A 174 7.74 15.17 -4.68
CA ASN A 174 8.10 15.14 -6.10
C ASN A 174 8.05 13.71 -6.66
N PHE A 175 8.62 12.73 -5.95
CA PHE A 175 8.58 11.32 -6.36
C PHE A 175 7.16 10.76 -6.44
N MET A 176 6.27 11.18 -5.53
CA MET A 176 4.86 10.79 -5.54
C MET A 176 4.01 11.56 -6.58
N CYS A 177 4.61 12.41 -7.42
CA CYS A 177 3.95 13.31 -8.38
C CYS A 177 2.88 14.19 -7.71
N HIS A 178 3.25 14.80 -6.60
CA HIS A 178 2.42 15.73 -5.84
C HIS A 178 3.02 17.14 -5.83
N ASP A 179 2.17 18.14 -6.02
CA ASP A 179 2.42 19.43 -5.40
C ASP A 179 2.27 19.32 -3.87
N ILE A 180 3.24 19.84 -3.13
CA ILE A 180 3.27 19.80 -1.66
C ILE A 180 2.07 20.51 -1.08
N GLN A 181 1.60 21.61 -1.69
CA GLN A 181 0.39 22.29 -1.21
C GLN A 181 -0.81 21.36 -1.34
N THR A 182 -0.94 20.64 -2.46
CA THR A 182 -1.97 19.62 -2.65
C THR A 182 -1.81 18.43 -1.68
N ALA A 183 -0.59 17.97 -1.40
CA ALA A 183 -0.33 16.91 -0.44
C ALA A 183 -0.69 17.33 1.00
N ASP A 184 -0.27 18.52 1.42
CA ASP A 184 -0.59 19.10 2.72
C ASP A 184 -2.08 19.44 2.89
N THR A 185 -2.77 19.75 1.79
CA THR A 185 -4.19 20.13 1.78
C THR A 185 -5.13 18.93 1.72
N PHE A 186 -4.82 17.89 0.92
CA PHE A 186 -5.76 16.82 0.60
C PHE A 186 -5.39 15.44 1.18
N TYR A 187 -4.11 15.21 1.56
CA TYR A 187 -3.63 13.88 1.96
C TYR A 187 -2.90 13.85 3.30
N ALA A 188 -2.37 14.98 3.77
CA ALA A 188 -1.80 15.04 5.10
C ALA A 188 -2.94 15.09 6.14
N ILE A 189 -3.10 14.02 6.92
CA ILE A 189 -3.77 14.15 8.22
C ILE A 189 -2.92 15.11 9.05
N ASN A 190 -3.50 16.25 9.36
CA ASN A 190 -2.88 17.32 10.11
C ASN A 190 -3.13 17.07 11.60
N LEU A 191 -2.12 16.57 12.33
CA LEU A 191 -1.92 16.73 13.79
C LEU A 191 -0.39 16.83 13.99
N ASN A 192 0.25 17.89 14.47
CA ASN A 192 -0.21 19.23 14.81
C ASN A 192 -0.96 19.31 16.17
N PRO A 193 -1.23 20.51 16.68
CA PRO A 193 -1.63 20.82 18.07
C PRO A 193 -2.66 19.94 18.80
N SER A 194 -3.32 18.97 18.17
CA SER A 194 -4.26 18.03 18.80
C SER A 194 -3.74 16.59 18.98
N GLN A 195 -2.75 16.11 18.21
CA GLN A 195 -1.79 15.14 18.78
C GLN A 195 -1.10 15.81 20.00
N ALA A 196 -0.91 17.13 19.91
CA ALA A 196 -0.55 17.97 21.05
C ALA A 196 -1.70 18.24 22.07
N SER A 197 -2.93 17.77 21.83
CA SER A 197 -4.07 17.80 22.77
C SER A 197 -4.33 16.44 23.42
N GLU A 198 -3.99 15.30 22.78
CA GLU A 198 -3.75 14.02 23.46
C GLU A 198 -2.59 14.15 24.44
N THR A 199 -1.54 14.87 24.04
CA THR A 199 -0.46 15.35 24.93
C THR A 199 -1.00 16.23 26.05
N ARG A 200 -2.01 17.08 25.78
CA ARG A 200 -2.63 17.96 26.79
C ARG A 200 -3.49 17.21 27.81
N ALA A 201 -4.23 16.18 27.42
CA ALA A 201 -5.03 15.36 28.35
C ALA A 201 -4.17 14.48 29.27
N LEU A 202 -2.98 14.05 28.82
CA LEU A 202 -1.96 13.38 29.66
C LEU A 202 -1.36 14.33 30.73
N PHE A 203 -1.22 15.61 30.41
CA PHE A 203 -0.86 16.66 31.37
C PHE A 203 -1.93 16.90 32.45
N GLU A 204 -3.21 16.87 32.07
CA GLU A 204 -4.33 17.12 32.99
C GLU A 204 -4.62 15.94 33.95
N ALA A 205 -4.22 14.72 33.60
CA ALA A 205 -4.35 13.52 34.44
C ALA A 205 -3.21 13.39 35.49
N ALA A 206 -1.96 13.69 35.11
CA ALA A 206 -0.79 13.58 36.00
C ALA A 206 -0.79 14.58 37.18
N LEU A 207 -1.38 15.77 36.99
CA LEU A 207 -1.53 16.78 38.04
C LEU A 207 -2.62 16.46 39.07
N LYS A 208 -3.53 15.53 38.75
CA LYS A 208 -4.60 15.04 39.65
C LYS A 208 -4.17 13.82 40.47
N GLY A 209 -2.96 13.29 40.24
CA GLY A 209 -2.42 12.12 40.96
C GLY A 209 -3.03 10.78 40.55
N GLU A 210 -3.62 10.69 39.36
CA GLU A 210 -4.27 9.48 38.87
C GLU A 210 -3.25 8.55 38.20
N ASP A 211 -3.03 7.36 38.79
CA ASP A 211 -1.98 6.42 38.35
C ASP A 211 -2.35 5.71 37.04
N THR A 212 -1.54 5.91 36.01
CA THR A 212 -1.78 5.45 34.63
C THR A 212 -1.09 4.11 34.38
N SER A 213 -1.34 3.10 35.21
CA SER A 213 -0.77 1.76 35.04
C SER A 213 -1.83 0.71 34.77
N VAL A 214 -2.21 0.51 33.50
CA VAL A 214 -2.51 -0.83 32.99
C VAL A 214 -1.96 -0.98 31.58
N THR A 215 -0.67 -1.36 31.51
CA THR A 215 -0.14 -2.14 30.40
C THR A 215 0.09 -3.54 30.95
N THR A 216 -0.60 -4.52 30.36
CA THR A 216 -0.15 -5.91 30.20
C THR A 216 0.26 -6.70 31.46
N GLU A 217 -0.67 -7.56 31.88
CA GLU A 217 -0.48 -8.93 32.41
C GLU A 217 0.71 -9.24 33.33
N ASN A 218 0.41 -9.59 34.59
CA ASN A 218 0.90 -10.84 35.16
C ASN A 218 0.01 -11.38 36.30
N GLN A 219 -0.58 -12.54 36.00
CA GLN A 219 -0.82 -13.73 36.83
C GLN A 219 -1.48 -13.65 38.23
N ALA A 220 -2.41 -14.60 38.36
CA ALA A 220 -2.70 -15.41 39.54
C ALA A 220 -3.58 -14.80 40.65
N SER A 221 -4.85 -15.24 40.59
CA SER A 221 -5.58 -15.90 41.69
C SER A 221 -5.41 -15.34 43.11
N THR A 222 -6.48 -14.82 43.70
CA THR A 222 -7.35 -15.58 44.63
C THR A 222 -8.33 -14.64 45.34
N SER A 223 -9.57 -15.12 45.49
CA SER A 223 -10.56 -14.84 46.56
C SER A 223 -10.60 -13.45 47.21
N SER A 224 -11.75 -12.78 47.32
CA SER A 224 -12.86 -13.31 48.13
C SER A 224 -14.23 -12.67 47.86
N LYS A 225 -15.22 -13.55 47.74
CA LYS A 225 -16.66 -13.42 48.00
C LYS A 225 -17.13 -12.24 48.88
N ARG A 226 -18.28 -11.67 48.50
CA ARG A 226 -19.56 -11.70 49.27
C ARG A 226 -20.73 -11.14 48.42
N LYS A 227 -21.58 -12.04 47.88
CA LYS A 227 -22.99 -12.33 48.28
C LYS A 227 -23.97 -11.16 48.08
N ARG A 228 -24.77 -11.21 46.99
CA ARG A 228 -26.17 -11.71 46.86
C ARG A 228 -27.24 -10.80 47.49
N LYS A 229 -28.22 -10.38 46.68
CA LYS A 229 -29.62 -10.82 46.87
C LYS A 229 -30.47 -10.63 45.60
N ALA A 230 -31.32 -11.63 45.37
CA ALA A 230 -32.29 -11.75 44.28
C ALA A 230 -33.68 -11.25 44.71
N ARG A 231 -34.51 -10.92 43.72
CA ARG A 231 -35.98 -11.02 43.66
C ARG A 231 -36.40 -10.38 42.32
N GLU A 232 -37.36 -10.87 41.54
CA GLU A 232 -38.26 -12.03 41.56
C GLU A 232 -38.71 -12.21 40.11
#